data_AF-A0A7C5L7J2-F1
#
_entry.id   AF-A0A7C5L7J2-F1
#
_cell.length_a   1.000
_cell.length_b   1.000
_cell.length_c   1.000
_cell.angle_alpha   90.00
_cell.angle_beta   90.00
_cell.angle_gamma   90.00
#
_symmetry.space_group_name_H-M   'P 1'
#
loop_
_entity.id
_entity.type
_entity.pdbx_description
1 polymer ?
#
loop_
_entity_poly.entity_id
_entity_poly.type
_entity_poly.pdbx_seq_one_letter_code
_entity_poly.pdbx_strand_id
1 'polypeptide(L)'
;MVRWGMVIDLDKCTACQACVVACKAENNVPIGSEAEQQAGRQIAWMDLVIKNHDGKMMVLPRPCMHCDNPPCVQVCPVGATFQREDGIVDQEYNRCIGCRLCMVSCPYGVRYFNWREPSWPDT
;
A
#
# COMPACT_ATOMS: atom_id res chain seq x y z
N MET A 1 18.69 9.20 -14.98
CA MET A 1 17.80 8.02 -14.84
C MET A 1 16.38 8.42 -15.23
N VAL A 2 15.55 7.50 -15.71
CA VAL A 2 14.12 7.78 -15.98
C VAL A 2 13.39 8.01 -14.65
N ARG A 3 12.34 8.83 -14.64
CA ARG A 3 11.50 9.06 -13.45
C ARG A 3 10.12 8.46 -13.67
N TRP A 4 9.71 7.56 -12.79
CA TRP A 4 8.41 6.90 -12.88
C TRP A 4 7.30 7.74 -12.28
N GLY A 5 6.11 7.67 -12.88
CA GLY A 5 4.90 8.30 -12.38
C GLY A 5 3.68 7.48 -12.75
N MET A 6 2.69 7.46 -11.87
CA MET A 6 1.40 6.82 -12.11
C MET A 6 0.31 7.88 -12.00
N VAL A 7 -0.55 7.94 -13.01
CA VAL A 7 -1.72 8.83 -13.02
C VAL A 7 -2.97 7.98 -13.13
N ILE A 8 -3.93 8.23 -12.24
CA ILE A 8 -5.21 7.54 -12.20
C ILE A 8 -6.30 8.54 -12.56
N ASP A 9 -6.96 8.29 -13.69
CA ASP A 9 -8.11 9.07 -14.13
C ASP A 9 -9.35 8.64 -13.32
N LEU A 10 -9.76 9.49 -12.37
CA LEU A 10 -10.86 9.20 -11.45
C LEU A 10 -12.22 9.19 -12.15
N ASP A 11 -12.38 9.91 -13.27
CA ASP A 11 -13.65 9.96 -14.00
C ASP A 11 -13.96 8.63 -14.70
N LYS A 12 -12.92 7.82 -14.96
CA LYS A 12 -13.05 6.46 -15.50
C LYS A 12 -13.12 5.37 -14.43
N CYS A 13 -12.94 5.72 -13.16
CA CYS A 13 -12.95 4.75 -12.08
C CYS A 13 -14.38 4.32 -11.74
N THR A 14 -14.76 3.09 -12.11
CA THR A 14 -16.08 2.52 -11.84
C THR A 14 -16.14 1.71 -10.54
N ALA A 15 -15.06 1.73 -9.74
CA ALA A 15 -14.91 0.94 -8.51
C ALA A 15 -14.97 -0.59 -8.68
N CYS A 16 -14.59 -1.11 -9.86
CA CYS A 16 -14.64 -2.54 -10.18
C CYS A 16 -13.69 -3.46 -9.37
N GLN A 17 -12.81 -2.89 -8.55
CA GLN A 17 -11.79 -3.60 -7.74
C GLN A 17 -10.77 -4.46 -8.51
N ALA A 18 -10.77 -4.44 -9.85
CA ALA A 18 -9.80 -5.20 -10.63
C ALA A 18 -8.35 -4.83 -10.31
N CYS A 19 -8.05 -3.55 -10.05
CA CYS A 19 -6.72 -3.10 -9.65
C CYS A 19 -6.27 -3.65 -8.28
N VAL A 20 -7.21 -3.85 -7.35
CA VAL A 20 -6.94 -4.41 -6.01
C VAL A 20 -6.55 -5.88 -6.15
N VAL A 21 -7.35 -6.65 -6.90
CA VAL A 21 -7.10 -8.09 -7.13
C VAL A 21 -5.81 -8.30 -7.92
N ALA A 22 -5.60 -7.53 -9.00
CA ALA A 22 -4.39 -7.62 -9.82
C ALA A 22 -3.13 -7.33 -9.00
N CYS A 23 -3.15 -6.29 -8.14
CA CYS A 23 -2.02 -5.98 -7.27
C CYS A 23 -1.73 -7.11 -6.27
N LYS A 24 -2.78 -7.70 -5.68
CA LYS A 24 -2.63 -8.84 -4.77
C LYS A 24 -2.02 -10.06 -5.46
N ALA A 25 -2.52 -10.38 -6.66
CA ALA A 25 -2.06 -11.53 -7.44
C ALA A 25 -0.61 -11.37 -7.92
N GLU A 26 -0.25 -10.19 -8.44
CA GLU A 26 1.10 -9.93 -8.96
C GLU A 26 2.16 -9.90 -7.85
N ASN A 27 1.82 -9.38 -6.67
CA ASN A 27 2.79 -9.10 -5.61
C ASN A 27 2.72 -10.11 -4.45
N ASN A 28 2.06 -11.25 -4.64
CA ASN A 28 1.89 -12.28 -3.62
C ASN A 28 1.38 -11.71 -2.28
N VAL A 29 0.45 -10.76 -2.31
CA VAL A 29 -0.08 -10.18 -1.07
C VAL A 29 -0.94 -11.24 -0.35
N PRO A 30 -0.66 -11.56 0.92
CA PRO A 30 -1.37 -12.62 1.62
C PRO A 30 -2.86 -12.29 1.81
N ILE A 31 -3.67 -13.33 1.87
CA ILE A 31 -5.09 -13.22 2.22
C ILE A 31 -5.19 -13.15 3.74
N GLY A 32 -5.71 -12.04 4.25
CA GLY A 32 -5.90 -11.86 5.70
C GLY A 32 -7.03 -12.73 6.23
N SER A 33 -6.90 -13.21 7.46
CA SER A 33 -7.95 -13.95 8.16
C SER A 33 -9.08 -13.03 8.63
N GLU A 34 -10.21 -13.62 9.03
CA GLU A 34 -11.32 -12.87 9.61
C GLU A 34 -10.87 -12.10 10.87
N ALA A 35 -10.04 -12.71 11.71
CA ALA A 35 -9.48 -12.06 12.90
C ALA A 35 -8.60 -10.85 12.53
N GLU A 36 -7.82 -10.93 11.44
CA GLU A 36 -7.04 -9.79 10.95
C GLU A 36 -7.93 -8.69 10.38
N GLN A 37 -9.03 -9.05 9.72
CA GLN A 37 -10.02 -8.08 9.25
C GLN A 37 -10.67 -7.32 10.40
N GLN A 38 -11.13 -8.03 11.44
CA GLN A 38 -11.73 -7.43 12.62
C GLN A 38 -10.73 -6.53 13.37
N ALA A 39 -9.45 -6.86 13.35
CA ALA A 39 -8.37 -6.05 13.92
C ALA A 39 -7.90 -4.89 13.03
N GLY A 40 -8.47 -4.70 11.83
CA GLY A 40 -8.06 -3.65 10.88
C GLY A 40 -6.67 -3.87 10.27
N ARG A 41 -6.23 -5.14 10.16
CA ARG A 41 -4.88 -5.55 9.73
C ARG A 41 -4.85 -6.16 8.32
N GLN A 42 -5.91 -5.97 7.55
CA GLN A 42 -5.95 -6.43 6.15
C GLN A 42 -4.88 -5.72 5.32
N ILE A 43 -4.19 -6.49 4.49
CA ILE A 43 -3.11 -5.98 3.64
C ILE A 43 -3.67 -5.75 2.24
N ALA A 44 -3.62 -4.49 1.80
CA ALA A 44 -4.08 -4.08 0.48
C ALA A 44 -3.17 -2.97 -0.06
N TRP A 45 -2.16 -3.32 -0.85
CA TRP A 45 -1.22 -2.33 -1.40
C TRP A 45 -1.88 -1.39 -2.41
N MET A 46 -2.94 -1.85 -3.06
CA MET A 46 -3.92 -1.06 -3.80
C MET A 46 -5.27 -1.26 -3.11
N ASP A 47 -5.96 -0.16 -2.79
CA ASP A 47 -7.25 -0.17 -2.11
C ASP A 47 -8.17 0.91 -2.71
N LEU A 48 -9.49 0.76 -2.54
CA LEU A 48 -10.48 1.75 -2.99
C LEU A 48 -11.11 2.43 -1.77
N VAL A 49 -10.80 3.70 -1.56
CA VAL A 49 -11.43 4.49 -0.52
C VAL A 49 -12.69 5.13 -1.07
N ILE A 50 -13.83 4.75 -0.52
CA ILE A 50 -15.12 5.32 -0.86
C ILE A 50 -15.44 6.40 0.18
N LYS A 51 -15.61 7.65 -0.26
CA LYS A 51 -16.03 8.77 0.59
C LYS A 51 -17.33 9.36 0.08
N ASN A 52 -18.20 9.74 1.00
CA ASN A 52 -19.31 10.62 0.68
C ASN A 52 -18.81 12.07 0.79
N HIS A 53 -19.00 12.86 -0.26
CA HIS A 53 -18.74 14.28 -0.27
C HIS A 53 -19.96 14.99 -0.85
N ASP A 54 -20.62 15.78 -0.02
CA ASP A 54 -21.82 16.55 -0.37
C ASP A 54 -22.93 15.72 -1.02
N GLY A 55 -23.16 14.51 -0.49
CA GLY A 55 -24.17 13.57 -0.99
C GLY A 55 -23.75 12.79 -2.23
N LYS A 56 -22.54 13.03 -2.76
CA LYS A 56 -21.97 12.27 -3.88
C LYS A 56 -20.97 11.25 -3.36
N MET A 57 -21.06 10.03 -3.87
CA MET A 57 -20.08 8.99 -3.61
C MET A 57 -18.86 9.23 -4.51
N MET A 58 -17.69 9.38 -3.90
CA MET A 58 -16.41 9.49 -4.59
C MET A 58 -15.58 8.25 -4.26
N VAL A 59 -14.95 7.67 -5.29
CA VAL A 59 -14.09 6.50 -5.14
C VAL A 59 -12.66 6.88 -5.49
N LEU A 60 -11.75 6.63 -4.56
CA LEU A 60 -10.35 7.01 -4.65
C LEU A 60 -9.47 5.75 -4.56
N PRO A 61 -8.90 5.29 -5.67
CA PRO A 61 -7.83 4.31 -5.64
C PRO A 61 -6.63 4.87 -4.86
N ARG A 62 -6.13 4.08 -3.91
CA ARG A 62 -5.15 4.53 -2.91
C ARG A 62 -3.95 3.58 -2.83
N PRO A 63 -3.02 3.65 -3.80
CA PRO A 63 -1.73 2.97 -3.72
C PRO A 63 -0.71 3.74 -2.87
N CYS A 64 0.51 3.20 -2.76
CA CYS A 64 1.68 4.01 -2.41
C CYS A 64 1.89 5.11 -3.45
N MET A 65 1.95 6.36 -3.00
CA MET A 65 2.13 7.52 -3.90
C MET A 65 3.60 7.77 -4.29
N HIS A 66 4.54 6.99 -3.74
CA HIS A 66 5.99 7.15 -3.95
C HIS A 66 6.46 8.61 -3.84
N CYS A 67 6.18 9.22 -2.69
CA CYS A 67 6.40 10.65 -2.45
C CYS A 67 7.86 11.08 -2.72
N ASP A 68 8.04 12.31 -3.24
CA ASP A 68 9.35 12.92 -3.46
C ASP A 68 10.16 13.12 -2.18
N ASN A 69 9.48 13.52 -1.09
CA ASN A 69 10.05 13.60 0.25
C ASN A 69 9.33 12.62 1.18
N PRO A 70 9.66 11.32 1.13
CA PRO A 70 8.90 10.27 1.80
C PRO A 70 9.19 10.22 3.31
N PRO A 71 8.23 10.57 4.18
CA PRO A 71 8.45 10.52 5.63
C PRO A 71 8.70 9.09 6.13
N CYS A 72 8.15 8.07 5.44
CA CYS A 72 8.38 6.67 5.76
C CYS A 72 9.84 6.23 5.60
N VAL A 73 10.59 6.83 4.68
CA VAL A 73 12.02 6.57 4.49
C VAL A 73 12.83 7.19 5.62
N GLN A 74 12.53 8.44 5.98
CA GLN A 74 13.25 9.19 7.02
C GLN A 74 13.17 8.52 8.40
N VAL A 75 12.06 7.85 8.71
CA VAL A 75 11.85 7.20 10.02
C VAL A 75 12.36 5.76 10.08
N CYS A 76 12.89 5.19 9.00
CA CYS A 76 13.34 3.80 9.00
C CYS A 76 14.77 3.68 9.55
N PRO A 77 14.98 3.11 10.76
CA PRO A 77 16.30 3.10 11.39
C PRO A 77 17.32 2.18 10.69
N VAL A 78 16.84 1.23 9.91
CA VAL A 78 17.66 0.22 9.22
C VAL A 78 17.72 0.44 7.71
N GLY A 79 17.09 1.48 7.17
CA GLY A 79 17.04 1.73 5.73
C GLY A 79 16.40 0.58 4.94
N ALA A 80 15.37 -0.05 5.51
CA ALA A 80 14.56 -1.09 4.84
C ALA A 80 13.54 -0.49 3.86
N THR A 81 13.17 0.77 4.02
CA THR A 81 12.50 1.55 2.97
C THR A 81 13.43 2.66 2.53
N PHE A 82 13.54 2.86 1.23
CA PHE A 82 14.44 3.82 0.61
C PHE A 82 13.84 4.35 -0.68
N GLN A 83 14.29 5.52 -1.12
CA GLN A 83 13.90 6.08 -2.40
C GLN A 83 14.98 5.75 -3.43
N ARG A 84 14.57 5.16 -4.55
CA ARG A 84 15.44 4.90 -5.70
C ARG A 84 15.67 6.17 -6.50
N GLU A 85 16.72 6.16 -7.32
CA GLU A 85 17.06 7.27 -8.23
C GLU A 85 15.96 7.58 -9.26
N ASP A 86 15.07 6.63 -9.56
CA ASP A 86 13.93 6.80 -10.47
C ASP A 86 12.63 7.29 -9.79
N GLY A 87 12.71 7.65 -8.51
CA GLY A 87 11.62 8.22 -7.71
C GLY A 87 10.76 7.18 -6.98
N ILE A 88 10.95 5.89 -7.24
CA ILE A 88 10.18 4.83 -6.56
C ILE A 88 10.63 4.72 -5.10
N VAL A 89 9.69 4.90 -4.17
CA VAL A 89 9.86 4.49 -2.77
C VAL A 89 9.71 2.98 -2.68
N ASP A 90 10.82 2.29 -2.46
CA ASP A 90 10.90 0.83 -2.45
C ASP A 90 11.00 0.27 -1.02
N GLN A 91 10.81 -1.04 -0.89
CA GLN A 91 10.86 -1.78 0.36
C GLN A 91 11.74 -3.03 0.21
N GLU A 92 12.87 -3.06 0.93
CA GLU A 92 13.62 -4.29 1.16
C GLU A 92 12.98 -5.05 2.33
N TYR A 93 12.29 -6.14 2.03
CA TYR A 93 11.55 -6.93 3.01
C TYR A 93 12.48 -7.62 4.01
N ASN A 94 13.64 -8.12 3.56
CA ASN A 94 14.56 -8.88 4.42
C ASN A 94 15.28 -8.02 5.45
N ARG A 95 15.39 -6.71 5.20
CA ARG A 95 16.04 -5.75 6.11
C ARG A 95 15.06 -5.23 7.17
N CYS A 96 13.76 -5.42 7.00
CA CYS A 96 12.75 -4.85 7.88
C CYS A 96 12.75 -5.53 9.25
N ILE A 97 13.00 -4.76 10.32
CA ILE A 97 12.97 -5.25 11.71
C ILE A 97 11.60 -5.15 12.39
N GLY A 98 10.55 -4.74 11.66
CA GLY A 98 9.18 -4.68 12.20
C GLY A 98 8.91 -3.58 13.24
N CYS A 99 9.71 -2.51 13.28
CA CYS A 99 9.48 -1.38 14.20
C CYS A 99 8.20 -0.57 13.90
N ARG A 100 7.64 -0.68 12.68
CA ARG A 100 6.36 -0.10 12.23
C ARG A 100 6.28 1.44 12.20
N LEU A 101 7.38 2.16 12.46
CA LEU A 101 7.41 3.63 12.37
C LEU A 101 6.99 4.16 10.99
N CYS A 102 7.36 3.45 9.92
CA CYS A 102 6.97 3.80 8.56
C CYS A 102 5.44 3.77 8.33
N MET A 103 4.70 2.98 9.11
CA MET A 103 3.23 2.95 9.05
C MET A 103 2.62 4.24 9.58
N VAL A 104 3.09 4.68 10.75
CA VAL A 104 2.59 5.88 11.43
C VAL A 104 2.96 7.14 10.66
N SER A 105 4.16 7.17 10.07
CA SER A 105 4.65 8.33 9.31
C SER A 105 3.96 8.56 7.97
N CYS A 106 3.28 7.53 7.41
CA CYS A 106 2.72 7.64 6.07
C CYS A 106 1.39 8.41 6.10
N PRO A 107 1.28 9.57 5.43
CA PRO A 107 0.06 10.38 5.47
C PRO A 107 -1.14 9.70 4.79
N TYR A 108 -0.87 8.73 3.89
CA TYR A 108 -1.91 7.99 3.18
C TYR A 108 -2.34 6.70 3.90
N GLY A 109 -1.60 6.26 4.92
CA GLY A 109 -1.87 5.00 5.62
C GLY A 109 -1.70 3.74 4.76
N VAL A 110 -0.88 3.80 3.71
CA VAL A 110 -0.70 2.72 2.70
C VAL A 110 0.52 1.84 2.99
N ARG A 111 0.91 1.78 4.25
CA ARG A 111 2.03 0.95 4.74
C ARG A 111 1.44 -0.11 5.65
N TYR A 112 1.65 -1.35 5.27
CA TYR A 112 1.06 -2.52 5.91
C TYR A 112 2.16 -3.36 6.57
N PHE A 113 1.78 -4.14 7.58
CA PHE A 113 2.68 -5.01 8.29
C PHE A 113 2.12 -6.43 8.31
N ASN A 114 2.98 -7.41 8.04
CA ASN A 114 2.65 -8.82 8.23
C ASN A 114 2.70 -9.12 9.73
N TRP A 115 1.54 -9.24 10.35
CA TRP A 115 1.42 -9.52 11.80
C TRP A 115 1.63 -10.99 12.15
N ARG A 116 1.47 -11.87 11.16
CA ARG A 116 1.71 -13.30 11.21
C ARG A 116 2.48 -13.71 9.96
N GLU A 117 2.90 -14.97 9.95
CA GLU A 117 3.47 -15.57 8.75
C GLU A 117 2.43 -15.59 7.61
N PRO A 118 2.76 -15.03 6.44
CA PRO A 118 1.86 -15.00 5.29
C PRO A 118 1.61 -16.41 4.76
N SER A 119 0.36 -16.69 4.38
CA SER A 119 -0.10 -17.98 3.87
C SER A 119 -0.94 -17.77 2.62
N TRP A 120 -0.82 -18.67 1.64
CA TRP A 120 -1.60 -18.67 0.41
C TRP A 120 -2.32 -20.02 0.26
N PRO A 121 -3.52 -20.07 -0.32
CA PRO A 121 -4.20 -21.32 -0.61
C PRO A 121 -3.39 -22.15 -1.61
N ASP A 122 -3.36 -23.46 -1.42
CA ASP A 122 -2.83 -24.39 -2.42
C ASP A 122 -3.68 -24.27 -3.71
N THR A 123 -3.00 -24.19 -4.86
CA THR A 123 -3.62 -24.06 -6.18
C THR A 123 -4.40 -25.30 -6.60
#